data_AF-A0A1M2W6H6-F1
#
_entry.id   AF-A0A1M2W6H6-F1
#
_cell.length_a   1.000
_cell.length_b   1.000
_cell.length_c   1.000
_cell.angle_alpha   90.00
_cell.angle_beta   90.00
_cell.angle_gamma   90.00
#
_symmetry.space_group_name_H-M   'P 1'
#
loop_
_entity.id
_entity.type
_entity.pdbx_description
1 polymer ?
#
loop_
_entity_poly.entity_id
_entity_poly.type
_entity_poly.pdbx_seq_one_letter_code
_entity_poly.pdbx_strand_id
1 'polypeptide(L)'
;VFDTKTWTRIRVFPLKGCIADADITADGRTMVISNMTTGFDLYDVESMSSMGTYKHDVAALRMVPVTFIHGGNAVASSSTVGEAHLWDVKTCCGIHTLPLQQKDHVLAMDAFYDRRKDRFFIATAIYNPTTEDAVVIWKTERLGGEENVKRSQTMKAVFNASLGIRQLVKYVVD
;
A
#
# COMPACT_ATOMS: atom_id res chain seq x y z
N VAL A 1 -1.09 10.55 19.60
CA VAL A 1 -1.22 11.96 19.16
C VAL A 1 -0.61 12.85 20.20
N PHE A 2 0.33 13.70 19.80
CA PHE A 2 0.98 14.68 20.66
C PHE A 2 0.66 16.09 20.17
N ASP A 3 0.53 17.02 21.11
CA ASP A 3 0.47 18.44 20.77
C ASP A 3 1.86 18.90 20.31
N THR A 4 1.96 19.58 19.17
CA THR A 4 3.25 19.97 18.60
C THR A 4 3.88 21.19 19.28
N LYS A 5 3.14 21.89 20.13
CA LYS A 5 3.65 23.05 20.89
C LYS A 5 4.18 22.65 22.26
N THR A 6 3.46 21.78 22.95
CA THR A 6 3.71 21.38 24.34
C THR A 6 4.33 19.99 24.45
N TRP A 7 4.31 19.19 23.38
CA TRP A 7 4.73 17.79 23.37
C TRP A 7 4.02 16.92 24.40
N THR A 8 2.84 17.36 24.82
CA THR A 8 1.98 16.59 25.72
C THR A 8 1.17 15.58 24.92
N ARG A 9 0.94 14.42 25.53
CA ARG A 9 0.17 13.35 24.91
C ARG A 9 -1.31 13.68 24.94
N ILE A 10 -1.90 13.93 23.77
CA ILE A 10 -3.33 14.24 23.63
C ILE A 10 -4.18 12.97 23.61
N ARG A 11 -3.79 11.97 22.80
CA ARG A 11 -4.53 10.71 22.62
C ARG A 11 -3.63 9.50 22.46
N VAL A 12 -4.10 8.36 22.95
CA VAL A 12 -3.51 7.02 22.77
C VAL A 12 -4.58 6.12 22.16
N PHE A 13 -4.25 5.41 21.08
CA PHE A 13 -5.13 4.42 20.48
C PHE A 13 -4.77 3.05 21.06
N PRO A 14 -5.64 2.42 21.88
CA PRO A 14 -5.39 1.09 22.38
C PRO A 14 -5.62 0.08 21.25
N LEU A 15 -4.54 -0.47 20.72
CA LEU A 15 -4.57 -1.39 19.59
C LEU A 15 -4.20 -2.80 20.06
N LYS A 16 -4.88 -3.81 19.52
CA LYS A 16 -4.60 -5.21 19.84
C LYS A 16 -3.68 -5.78 18.77
N GLY A 17 -2.40 -5.92 19.08
CA GLY A 17 -1.43 -6.54 18.17
C GLY A 17 -0.05 -5.90 18.24
N CYS A 18 0.84 -6.38 17.38
CA CYS A 18 2.14 -5.78 17.16
C CYS A 18 2.03 -4.81 15.99
N ILE A 19 2.32 -3.53 16.24
CA ILE A 19 2.27 -2.48 15.23
C ILE A 19 3.58 -2.49 14.46
N ALA A 20 3.51 -2.65 13.15
CA ALA A 20 4.69 -2.56 12.27
C ALA A 20 4.90 -1.15 11.71
N ASP A 21 3.81 -0.50 11.30
CA ASP A 21 3.84 0.76 10.58
C ASP A 21 2.48 1.45 10.68
N ALA A 22 2.40 2.75 10.40
CA ALA A 22 1.17 3.50 10.38
C ALA A 22 1.26 4.73 9.47
N ASP A 23 0.13 5.10 8.88
CA ASP A 23 0.00 6.30 8.04
C ASP A 23 -1.34 7.00 8.30
N ILE A 24 -1.43 8.28 7.96
CA ILE A 24 -2.62 9.11 8.17
C ILE A 24 -2.97 9.88 6.90
N THR A 25 -4.26 9.97 6.58
CA THR A 25 -4.72 10.75 5.44
C THR A 25 -4.37 12.23 5.61
N ALA A 26 -4.20 12.95 4.49
CA ALA A 26 -3.82 14.36 4.50
C ALA A 26 -4.82 15.29 5.21
N ASP A 27 -6.09 14.89 5.29
CA ASP A 27 -7.13 15.58 6.07
C ASP A 27 -7.12 15.24 7.57
N GLY A 28 -6.25 14.31 7.99
CA GLY A 28 -6.08 13.87 9.37
C GLY A 28 -7.24 13.04 9.93
N ARG A 29 -8.19 12.61 9.10
CA ARG A 29 -9.42 11.94 9.56
C ARG A 29 -9.28 10.44 9.70
N THR A 30 -8.50 9.82 8.82
CA THR A 30 -8.37 8.37 8.77
C THR A 30 -6.93 7.97 8.98
N MET A 31 -6.72 6.97 9.83
CA MET A 31 -5.41 6.38 10.08
C MET A 31 -5.43 4.90 9.70
N VAL A 32 -4.35 4.44 9.09
CA VAL A 32 -4.10 3.03 8.82
C VAL A 32 -2.97 2.55 9.72
N ILE A 33 -3.12 1.34 10.25
CA ILE A 33 -2.13 0.73 11.13
C ILE A 33 -1.86 -0.69 10.67
N SER A 34 -0.61 -0.94 10.31
CA SER A 34 -0.13 -2.27 9.96
C SER A 34 -0.03 -3.13 11.23
N ASN A 35 -0.78 -4.23 11.21
CA ASN A 35 -0.87 -5.20 12.30
C ASN A 35 -0.17 -6.50 11.88
N MET A 36 0.98 -6.76 12.49
CA MET A 36 1.87 -7.87 12.12
C MET A 36 1.25 -9.26 12.30
N THR A 37 0.07 -9.39 12.92
CA THR A 37 -0.58 -10.69 13.14
C THR A 37 -1.74 -10.96 12.20
N THR A 38 -2.44 -9.94 11.71
CA THR A 38 -3.68 -10.10 10.94
C THR A 38 -3.75 -9.33 9.63
N GLY A 39 -2.84 -8.39 9.39
CA GLY A 39 -2.82 -7.56 8.19
C GLY A 39 -2.71 -6.06 8.53
N PHE A 40 -3.79 -5.31 8.36
CA PHE A 40 -3.85 -3.93 8.84
C PHE A 40 -5.27 -3.50 9.21
N ASP A 41 -5.37 -2.42 9.97
CA ASP A 41 -6.63 -1.89 10.50
C ASP A 41 -6.78 -0.41 10.12
N LEU A 42 -8.00 0.01 9.79
CA LEU A 42 -8.34 1.42 9.60
C LEU A 42 -9.08 1.96 10.83
N TYR A 43 -8.80 3.21 11.17
CA TYR A 43 -9.41 3.92 12.28
C TYR A 43 -9.81 5.34 11.89
N ASP A 44 -10.96 5.75 12.41
CA ASP A 44 -11.33 7.17 12.44
C ASP A 44 -10.58 7.85 13.60
N VAL A 45 -9.86 8.93 13.29
CA VAL A 45 -8.92 9.59 14.21
C VAL A 45 -9.65 10.43 15.28
N GLU A 46 -10.85 10.92 14.97
CA GLU A 46 -11.64 11.77 15.86
C GLU A 46 -12.37 10.92 16.91
N SER A 47 -13.15 9.93 16.45
CA SER A 47 -13.93 9.01 17.28
C SER A 47 -13.11 7.87 17.89
N MET A 48 -11.92 7.61 17.36
CA MET A 48 -11.07 6.48 17.72
C MET A 48 -11.70 5.10 17.46
N SER A 49 -12.70 5.05 16.58
CA SER A 49 -13.40 3.83 16.23
C SER A 49 -12.67 3.08 15.10
N SER A 50 -12.75 1.75 15.12
CA SER A 50 -12.28 0.93 14.00
C SER A 50 -13.27 1.05 12.84
N MET A 51 -12.73 1.29 11.65
CA MET A 51 -13.48 1.35 10.39
C MET A 51 -13.45 0.00 9.65
N GLY A 52 -12.49 -0.86 9.96
CA GLY A 52 -12.39 -2.21 9.39
C GLY A 52 -10.99 -2.81 9.51
N THR A 53 -10.93 -4.13 9.41
CA THR A 53 -9.69 -4.92 9.38
C THR A 53 -9.52 -5.55 8.00
N TYR A 54 -8.34 -5.38 7.42
CA TYR A 54 -7.95 -5.88 6.12
C TYR A 54 -6.96 -7.01 6.33
N LYS A 55 -7.36 -8.20 5.92
CA LYS A 55 -6.58 -9.41 6.14
C LYS A 55 -5.77 -9.76 4.91
N HIS A 56 -4.51 -10.09 5.14
CA HIS A 56 -3.66 -10.76 4.16
C HIS A 56 -2.84 -11.83 4.89
N ASP A 57 -2.21 -12.72 4.12
CA ASP A 57 -1.46 -13.81 4.70
C ASP A 57 -0.29 -13.30 5.55
N VAL A 58 -0.12 -13.91 6.71
CA VAL A 58 0.97 -13.61 7.65
C VAL A 58 1.70 -14.92 7.94
N ALA A 59 2.96 -15.00 7.52
CA ALA A 59 3.81 -16.17 7.74
C ALA A 59 4.91 -15.94 8.79
N ALA A 60 5.23 -14.69 9.11
CA ALA A 60 6.27 -14.35 10.10
C ALA A 60 6.00 -12.98 10.74
N LEU A 61 6.46 -12.78 11.97
CA LEU A 61 6.42 -11.46 12.61
C LEU A 61 7.56 -10.58 12.06
N ARG A 62 7.28 -9.84 10.99
CA ARG A 62 8.18 -8.83 10.41
C ARG A 62 7.45 -7.52 10.16
N MET A 63 8.18 -6.41 10.21
CA MET A 63 7.66 -5.12 9.76
C MET A 63 7.22 -5.20 8.30
N VAL A 64 6.02 -4.68 8.02
CA VAL A 64 5.48 -4.56 6.67
C VAL A 64 4.90 -3.16 6.49
N PRO A 65 5.40 -2.36 5.53
CA PRO A 65 4.93 -1.00 5.33
C PRO A 65 3.49 -0.94 4.85
N VAL A 66 2.82 0.16 5.22
CA VAL A 66 1.46 0.52 4.79
C VAL A 66 1.38 2.02 4.53
N THR A 67 0.71 2.43 3.45
CA THR A 67 0.53 3.85 3.14
C THR A 67 -0.79 4.13 2.43
N PHE A 68 -1.38 5.29 2.72
CA PHE A 68 -2.51 5.80 1.97
C PHE A 68 -2.09 6.27 0.59
N ILE A 69 -2.93 5.94 -0.38
CA ILE A 69 -2.76 6.32 -1.77
C ILE A 69 -4.06 6.92 -2.32
N HIS A 70 -3.99 7.51 -3.51
CA HIS A 70 -5.16 8.10 -4.19
C HIS A 70 -5.96 9.08 -3.31
N GLY A 71 -5.24 9.91 -2.55
CA GLY A 71 -5.85 10.90 -1.66
C GLY A 71 -6.61 10.29 -0.47
N GLY A 72 -6.24 9.07 -0.04
CA GLY A 72 -6.87 8.38 1.07
C GLY A 72 -8.01 7.44 0.68
N ASN A 73 -8.32 7.30 -0.62
CA ASN A 73 -9.37 6.39 -1.10
C ASN A 73 -8.89 4.95 -1.26
N ALA A 74 -7.58 4.72 -1.26
CA ALA A 74 -7.00 3.40 -1.33
C ALA A 74 -5.78 3.31 -0.39
N VAL A 75 -5.40 2.08 -0.06
CA VAL A 75 -4.21 1.76 0.74
C VAL A 75 -3.31 0.86 -0.08
N ALA A 76 -2.01 1.13 -0.06
CA ALA A 76 -0.99 0.19 -0.48
C ALA A 76 -0.40 -0.46 0.78
N SER A 77 -0.31 -1.79 0.80
CA SER A 77 0.30 -2.54 1.89
C SER A 77 1.23 -3.61 1.34
N SER A 78 2.10 -4.12 2.20
CA SER A 78 2.90 -5.31 1.91
C SER A 78 2.58 -6.43 2.88
N SER A 79 2.96 -7.64 2.48
CA SER A 79 2.72 -8.87 3.20
C SER A 79 4.03 -9.55 3.58
N THR A 80 3.98 -10.34 4.65
CA THR A 80 5.14 -11.10 5.12
C THR A 80 5.48 -12.27 4.20
N VAL A 81 4.55 -12.68 3.32
CA VAL A 81 4.74 -13.71 2.28
C VAL A 81 5.34 -13.17 0.98
N GLY A 82 5.72 -11.88 0.92
CA GLY A 82 6.38 -11.30 -0.25
C GLY A 82 5.41 -10.84 -1.33
N GLU A 83 4.26 -10.31 -0.94
CA GLU A 83 3.31 -9.68 -1.84
C GLU A 83 3.11 -8.22 -1.43
N ALA A 84 2.83 -7.34 -2.40
CA ALA A 84 2.28 -6.03 -2.12
C ALA A 84 0.86 -5.96 -2.70
N HIS A 85 -0.03 -5.26 -2.02
CA HIS A 85 -1.45 -5.23 -2.34
C HIS A 85 -1.99 -3.80 -2.33
N LEU A 86 -2.99 -3.57 -3.16
CA LEU A 86 -3.79 -2.36 -3.19
C LEU A 86 -5.20 -2.69 -2.70
N TRP A 87 -5.74 -1.83 -1.85
CA TRP A 87 -7.03 -2.02 -1.19
C TRP A 87 -7.89 -0.79 -1.36
N ASP A 88 -9.18 -0.99 -1.55
CA ASP A 88 -10.16 0.09 -1.60
C ASP A 88 -10.68 0.36 -0.19
N VAL A 89 -10.54 1.61 0.26
CA VAL A 89 -10.87 2.01 1.64
C VAL A 89 -12.37 1.95 1.91
N LYS A 90 -13.19 2.18 0.89
CA LYS A 90 -14.65 2.28 1.04
C LYS A 90 -15.32 0.90 1.09
N THR A 91 -14.83 -0.02 0.28
CA THR A 91 -15.42 -1.36 0.09
C THR A 91 -14.74 -2.42 0.94
N CYS A 92 -13.59 -2.11 1.54
CA CYS A 92 -12.75 -3.04 2.29
C CYS A 92 -12.24 -4.24 1.46
N CYS A 93 -12.14 -4.06 0.14
CA CYS A 93 -11.78 -5.12 -0.79
C CYS A 93 -10.38 -4.89 -1.38
N GLY A 94 -9.68 -5.99 -1.66
CA GLY A 94 -8.46 -5.96 -2.47
C GLY A 94 -8.79 -5.53 -3.90
N ILE A 95 -8.05 -4.54 -4.41
CA ILE A 95 -8.13 -4.04 -5.78
C ILE A 95 -7.15 -4.83 -6.66
N HIS A 96 -5.91 -4.99 -6.18
CA HIS A 96 -4.83 -5.59 -6.98
C HIS A 96 -3.69 -6.13 -6.11
N THR A 97 -2.97 -7.10 -6.63
CA THR A 97 -1.70 -7.58 -6.08
C THR A 97 -0.57 -7.17 -7.02
N LEU A 98 0.50 -6.62 -6.47
CA LEU A 98 1.72 -6.21 -7.14
C LEU A 98 2.74 -7.36 -7.00
N PRO A 99 2.97 -8.15 -8.07
CA PRO A 99 3.77 -9.38 -7.97
C PRO A 99 5.26 -9.10 -7.76
N LEU A 100 5.75 -9.49 -6.58
CA LEU A 100 7.16 -9.48 -6.22
C LEU A 100 7.77 -10.87 -6.46
N GLN A 101 9.09 -10.97 -6.39
CA GLN A 101 9.78 -12.25 -6.49
C GLN A 101 9.60 -13.06 -5.21
N GLN A 102 9.83 -14.37 -5.30
CA GLN A 102 9.75 -15.25 -4.14
C GLN A 102 10.79 -14.81 -3.10
N LYS A 103 10.35 -14.70 -1.84
CA LYS A 103 11.13 -14.23 -0.67
C LYS A 103 11.48 -12.74 -0.68
N ASP A 104 10.90 -11.93 -1.56
CA ASP A 104 11.03 -10.47 -1.44
C ASP A 104 10.46 -10.00 -0.09
N HIS A 105 11.16 -9.08 0.55
CA HIS A 105 10.73 -8.41 1.76
C HIS A 105 10.63 -6.93 1.48
N VAL A 106 9.41 -6.40 1.42
CA VAL A 106 9.22 -4.95 1.31
C VAL A 106 9.57 -4.32 2.64
N LEU A 107 10.61 -3.48 2.65
CA LEU A 107 11.11 -2.80 3.84
C LEU A 107 10.56 -1.37 3.95
N ALA A 108 10.32 -0.72 2.81
CA ALA A 108 9.75 0.61 2.73
C ALA A 108 8.87 0.73 1.49
N MET A 109 7.87 1.60 1.59
CA MET A 109 6.97 1.91 0.48
C MET A 109 6.70 3.41 0.45
N ASP A 110 6.62 3.97 -0.75
CA ASP A 110 6.16 5.33 -0.96
C ASP A 110 5.32 5.40 -2.22
N ALA A 111 4.45 6.40 -2.33
CA ALA A 111 3.57 6.58 -3.45
C ALA A 111 3.49 8.04 -3.89
N PHE A 112 3.45 8.23 -5.21
CA PHE A 112 3.39 9.55 -5.81
C PHE A 112 2.36 9.61 -6.93
N TYR A 113 1.52 10.64 -6.91
CA TYR A 113 0.57 10.91 -7.98
C TYR A 113 0.95 12.20 -8.72
N ASP A 114 1.44 12.04 -9.95
CA ASP A 114 1.64 13.14 -10.89
C ASP A 114 0.29 13.55 -11.48
N ARG A 115 -0.34 14.55 -10.86
CA ARG A 115 -1.63 15.11 -11.31
C ARG A 115 -1.58 15.70 -12.72
N ARG A 116 -0.43 16.23 -13.16
CA ARG A 116 -0.31 16.92 -14.47
C ARG A 116 -0.34 15.92 -15.61
N LYS A 117 0.31 14.79 -15.41
CA LYS A 117 0.40 13.71 -16.40
C LYS A 117 -0.56 12.55 -16.11
N ASP A 118 -1.34 12.69 -15.06
CA ASP A 118 -2.29 11.70 -14.56
C ASP A 118 -1.62 10.30 -14.46
N ARG A 119 -0.53 10.25 -13.70
CA ARG A 119 0.31 9.05 -13.53
C ARG A 119 0.53 8.78 -12.06
N PHE A 120 0.34 7.52 -11.69
CA PHE A 120 0.49 7.04 -10.33
C PHE A 120 1.72 6.15 -10.25
N PHE A 121 2.50 6.36 -9.20
CA PHE A 121 3.74 5.67 -8.93
C PHE A 121 3.69 5.07 -7.52
N ILE A 122 4.21 3.87 -7.38
CA ILE A 122 4.52 3.26 -6.08
C ILE A 122 5.99 2.85 -6.15
N ALA A 123 6.77 3.21 -5.15
CA ALA A 123 8.11 2.68 -4.95
C ALA A 123 8.07 1.67 -3.81
N THR A 124 8.63 0.49 -4.02
CA THR A 124 8.82 -0.52 -2.97
C THR A 124 10.30 -0.85 -2.87
N ALA A 125 10.92 -0.56 -1.72
CA ALA A 125 12.27 -1.00 -1.42
C ALA A 125 12.23 -2.44 -0.94
N ILE A 126 12.93 -3.33 -1.66
CA ILE A 126 12.93 -4.76 -1.40
C ILE A 126 14.30 -5.23 -0.94
N TYR A 127 14.29 -6.09 0.08
CA TYR A 127 15.41 -6.95 0.42
C TYR A 127 15.09 -8.38 0.01
N ASN A 128 16.05 -9.09 -0.59
CA ASN A 128 15.90 -10.50 -0.91
C ASN A 128 17.16 -11.27 -0.47
N PRO A 129 17.04 -12.32 0.36
CA PRO A 129 18.21 -13.07 0.83
C PRO A 129 18.88 -13.93 -0.25
N THR A 130 18.26 -14.08 -1.43
CA THR A 130 18.72 -14.97 -2.52
C THR A 130 19.05 -14.25 -3.81
N THR A 131 18.56 -13.03 -3.99
CA THR A 131 18.81 -12.17 -5.15
C THR A 131 19.31 -10.81 -4.66
N GLU A 132 19.37 -9.81 -5.52
CA GLU A 132 19.81 -8.47 -5.16
C GLU A 132 18.69 -7.66 -4.51
N ASP A 133 19.09 -6.79 -3.59
CA ASP A 133 18.22 -5.75 -3.05
C ASP A 133 17.91 -4.74 -4.15
N ALA A 134 16.68 -4.23 -4.20
CA ALA A 134 16.29 -3.32 -5.27
C ALA A 134 15.23 -2.32 -4.82
N VAL A 135 15.06 -1.28 -5.63
CA VAL A 135 13.85 -0.46 -5.58
C VAL A 135 13.01 -0.81 -6.81
N VAL A 136 11.80 -1.30 -6.55
CA VAL A 136 10.82 -1.60 -7.60
C VAL A 136 9.87 -0.42 -7.73
N ILE A 137 9.80 0.17 -8.92
CA ILE A 137 8.87 1.23 -9.26
C ILE A 137 7.69 0.65 -10.05
N TRP A 138 6.51 0.81 -9.49
CA TRP A 138 5.24 0.51 -10.13
C TRP A 138 4.67 1.79 -10.71
N LYS A 139 4.29 1.79 -11.99
CA LYS A 139 3.76 2.98 -12.67
C LYS A 139 2.48 2.66 -13.40
N THR A 140 1.47 3.53 -13.32
CA THR A 140 0.26 3.35 -14.12
C THR A 140 0.52 3.64 -15.59
N GLU A 141 0.06 2.73 -16.43
CA GLU A 141 0.03 2.89 -17.87
C GLU A 141 -1.41 2.87 -18.36
N ARG A 142 -1.68 3.74 -19.35
CA ARG A 142 -2.94 3.70 -20.08
C ARG A 142 -2.90 2.45 -20.94
N LEU A 143 -3.94 1.63 -20.84
CA LEU A 143 -4.12 0.56 -21.81
C LEU A 143 -4.45 1.23 -23.15
N GLY A 144 -3.47 1.27 -24.05
CA GLY A 144 -3.72 1.64 -25.45
C GLY A 144 -4.74 0.67 -26.04
N GLY A 145 -5.59 1.19 -26.94
CA GLY A 145 -6.41 0.33 -27.80
C GLY A 145 -5.52 -0.72 -28.46
N GLU A 146 -6.03 -1.94 -28.53
CA GLU A 146 -5.34 -3.16 -28.95
C GLU A 146 -4.32 -2.93 -30.08
N GLU A 147 -3.03 -3.03 -29.78
CA GLU A 147 -2.05 -3.62 -30.69
C GLU A 147 -0.74 -3.94 -29.93
N ASN A 148 -0.34 -5.22 -30.02
CA ASN A 148 0.91 -5.82 -29.56
C ASN A 148 1.11 -6.06 -28.04
N VAL A 149 0.23 -6.87 -27.45
CA VAL A 149 0.58 -7.65 -26.24
C VAL A 149 1.40 -8.87 -26.65
N LYS A 150 2.73 -8.76 -26.60
CA LYS A 150 3.62 -9.93 -26.49
C LYS A 150 4.37 -9.89 -25.15
N ARG A 151 3.90 -10.78 -24.26
CA ARG A 151 4.61 -11.49 -23.17
C ARG A 151 5.29 -10.66 -22.07
N SER A 152 4.58 -10.52 -20.95
CA SER A 152 5.05 -11.05 -19.67
C SER A 152 3.85 -11.50 -18.83
N GLN A 153 3.96 -12.66 -18.20
CA GLN A 153 2.89 -13.38 -17.51
C GLN A 153 2.53 -12.69 -16.18
N THR A 154 1.59 -11.73 -16.18
CA THR A 154 0.59 -11.51 -15.11
C THR A 154 -0.49 -10.57 -15.67
N MET A 155 -1.71 -11.07 -15.88
CA MET A 155 -2.81 -10.28 -16.44
C MET A 155 -3.62 -9.53 -15.37
N LYS A 156 -3.72 -8.21 -15.56
CA LYS A 156 -4.81 -7.24 -15.34
C LYS A 156 -5.67 -7.35 -14.06
N ALA A 157 -5.52 -6.34 -13.18
CA ALA A 157 -6.69 -5.72 -12.55
C ALA A 157 -6.74 -4.23 -12.92
N VAL A 158 -7.96 -3.75 -13.12
CA VAL A 158 -8.29 -2.45 -13.70
C VAL A 158 -8.52 -1.46 -12.57
N PHE A 159 -7.69 -0.42 -12.46
CA PHE A 159 -7.94 0.67 -11.52
C PHE A 159 -8.99 1.61 -12.13
N ASN A 160 -10.25 1.52 -11.67
CA ASN A 160 -11.34 2.36 -12.16
C ASN A 160 -11.36 3.71 -11.41
N ALA A 161 -10.41 4.58 -11.75
CA ALA A 161 -10.46 5.98 -11.33
C ALA A 161 -11.13 6.79 -12.45
N SER A 162 -12.46 6.67 -12.61
CA SER A 162 -13.39 7.55 -13.37
C SER A 162 -12.98 8.18 -14.73
N LEU A 163 -11.83 7.82 -15.31
CA LEU A 163 -11.13 8.47 -16.42
C LEU A 163 -10.32 7.47 -17.28
N GLY A 164 -10.65 6.17 -17.21
CA GLY A 164 -10.12 5.13 -18.09
C GLY A 164 -9.38 4.00 -17.37
N ILE A 165 -9.44 2.82 -17.97
CA ILE A 165 -8.88 1.57 -17.48
C ILE A 165 -7.33 1.67 -17.48
N ARG A 166 -6.70 1.50 -16.31
CA ARG A 166 -5.23 1.55 -16.16
C ARG A 166 -4.68 0.30 -15.49
N GLN A 167 -3.47 -0.07 -15.87
CA GLN A 167 -2.69 -1.16 -15.29
C GLN A 167 -1.40 -0.60 -14.67
N LEU A 168 -0.93 -1.19 -13.57
CA LEU A 168 0.40 -0.92 -13.02
C LEU A 168 1.45 -1.79 -13.70
N VAL A 169 2.54 -1.17 -14.14
CA VAL A 169 3.70 -1.82 -14.78
C VAL A 169 4.90 -1.72 -13.85
N LYS A 170 5.64 -2.83 -13.74
CA LYS A 170 6.80 -3.00 -12.87
C LYS A 170 8.09 -2.58 -13.58
N TYR A 171 8.89 -1.76 -12.92
CA TYR A 171 10.26 -1.39 -13.30
C TYR A 171 11.18 -1.70 -12.12
N VAL A 172 12.33 -2.29 -12.38
CA VAL A 172 13.36 -2.53 -11.35
C VAL A 172 14.46 -1.50 -11.58
N VAL A 173 14.88 -0.82 -10.51
CA VAL A 173 15.98 0.15 -10.53
C VAL A 173 17.14 -0.46 -9.78
N ASP A 174 18.25 -0.66 -10.49
CA ASP A 174 19.54 -1.14 -9.98
C ASP A 174 20.42 0.03 -9.49
#